data_AF-A0A151SM12-F1
#
_entry.id   AF-A0A151SM12-F1
#
_cell.length_a   1.000
_cell.length_b   1.000
_cell.length_c   1.000
_cell.angle_alpha   90.00
_cell.angle_beta   90.00
_cell.angle_gamma   90.00
#
_symmetry.space_group_name_H-M   'P 1'
#
loop_
_entity.id
_entity.type
_entity.pdbx_description
1 polymer ?
#
loop_
_entity_poly.entity_id
_entity_poly.type
_entity_poly.pdbx_seq_one_letter_code
_entity_poly.pdbx_strand_id
1 'polypeptide(L)'
;MCIDFTDLNKACPKDSYHLPNIDCLVDGASGYELLSFMDAYSCYNQIRMHPADEDKTAFITDQANYCYKVMPFGLKNAGATYQRLMDKVLVNQLGRNVEAYVNDMVVKSMSLNRHLDDLQELFETIGKY
;
A
#
# COMPACT_ATOMS: atom_id res chain seq x y z
N MET A 1 17.94 4.27 -4.22
CA MET A 1 18.66 3.14 -4.86
C MET A 1 17.62 2.30 -5.58
N CYS A 2 17.83 1.97 -6.85
CA CYS A 2 16.92 1.14 -7.63
C CYS A 2 17.65 -0.17 -7.98
N ILE A 3 17.05 -1.31 -7.66
CA ILE A 3 17.61 -2.62 -7.93
C ILE A 3 16.79 -3.26 -9.06
N ASP A 4 17.48 -3.82 -10.05
CA ASP A 4 16.83 -4.55 -11.12
C ASP A 4 16.44 -5.96 -10.66
N PHE A 5 15.16 -6.14 -10.35
CA PHE A 5 14.58 -7.44 -9.99
C PHE A 5 13.96 -8.18 -11.17
N THR A 6 14.28 -7.82 -12.42
CA THR A 6 13.65 -8.41 -13.62
C THR A 6 13.68 -9.94 -13.62
N ASP A 7 14.83 -10.56 -13.37
CA ASP A 7 14.95 -12.02 -13.41
C ASP A 7 14.32 -12.69 -12.18
N LEU A 8 14.43 -12.07 -11.01
CA LEU A 8 13.72 -12.52 -9.82
C LEU A 8 12.19 -12.51 -10.05
N ASN A 9 11.67 -11.46 -10.66
CA ASN A 9 10.26 -11.29 -10.97
C ASN A 9 9.74 -12.29 -12.02
N LYS A 10 10.59 -12.71 -12.97
CA LYS A 10 10.28 -13.78 -13.93
C LYS A 10 10.14 -15.14 -13.22
N ALA A 11 11.05 -15.44 -12.30
CA ALA A 11 11.02 -16.69 -11.54
C ALA A 11 9.91 -16.73 -10.48
N CYS A 12 9.47 -15.57 -9.99
CA CYS A 12 8.45 -15.48 -8.95
C CYS A 12 7.03 -15.75 -9.49
N PRO A 13 6.27 -16.69 -8.89
CA PRO A 13 4.85 -16.84 -9.16
C PRO A 13 4.10 -15.52 -8.95
N LYS A 14 3.17 -15.20 -9.87
CA LYS A 14 2.35 -13.99 -9.74
C LYS A 14 1.31 -14.19 -8.64
N ASP A 15 1.23 -13.24 -7.71
CA ASP A 15 0.09 -13.14 -6.81
C ASP A 15 -1.11 -12.54 -7.56
N SER A 16 -2.21 -13.29 -7.62
CA SER A 16 -3.45 -12.89 -8.32
C SER A 16 -4.42 -12.14 -7.40
N TYR A 17 -3.94 -11.58 -6.29
CA TYR A 17 -4.74 -10.68 -5.47
C TYR A 17 -5.33 -9.56 -6.32
N HIS A 18 -6.64 -9.37 -6.21
CA HIS A 18 -7.35 -8.41 -7.05
C HIS A 18 -7.10 -7.00 -6.52
N LEU A 19 -6.53 -6.15 -7.36
CA LEU A 19 -6.48 -4.72 -7.09
C LEU A 19 -7.86 -4.13 -7.39
N PRO A 20 -8.33 -3.14 -6.61
CA PRO A 20 -9.59 -2.47 -6.88
C PRO A 20 -9.61 -1.85 -8.29
N ASN A 21 -10.79 -1.81 -8.89
CA ASN A 21 -10.99 -1.08 -10.14
C ASN A 21 -10.99 0.43 -9.84
N ILE A 22 -10.09 1.16 -10.52
CA ILE A 22 -9.95 2.62 -10.38
C ILE A 22 -11.27 3.33 -10.67
N ASP A 23 -12.02 2.91 -11.69
CA ASP A 23 -13.30 3.55 -12.03
C ASP A 23 -14.30 3.43 -10.87
N CYS A 24 -14.36 2.26 -10.22
CA CYS A 24 -15.22 2.04 -9.05
C CYS A 24 -14.79 2.88 -7.84
N LEU A 25 -13.49 3.10 -7.65
CA LEU A 25 -12.99 3.96 -6.57
C LEU A 25 -13.34 5.43 -6.83
N VAL A 26 -13.20 5.89 -8.08
CA VAL A 26 -13.56 7.25 -8.50
C VAL A 26 -15.06 7.48 -8.34
N ASP A 27 -15.88 6.55 -8.80
CA ASP A 27 -17.33 6.59 -8.60
C ASP A 27 -17.69 6.59 -7.11
N GLY A 28 -16.98 5.81 -6.30
CA GLY A 28 -17.14 5.78 -4.84
C GLY A 28 -16.81 7.10 -4.16
N ALA A 29 -15.86 7.88 -4.68
CA ALA A 29 -15.51 9.20 -4.17
C ALA A 29 -16.39 10.33 -4.72
N SER A 30 -17.11 10.09 -5.81
CA SER A 30 -17.99 11.07 -6.45
C SER A 30 -19.16 11.46 -5.55
N GLY A 31 -19.57 12.73 -5.61
CA GLY A 31 -20.73 13.25 -4.88
C GLY A 31 -20.47 13.61 -3.40
N TYR A 32 -19.28 13.36 -2.87
CA TYR A 32 -18.85 13.84 -1.56
C TYR A 32 -18.40 15.31 -1.63
N GLU A 33 -18.63 16.05 -0.54
CA GLU A 33 -18.32 17.49 -0.47
C GLU A 33 -16.83 17.74 -0.23
N LEU A 34 -16.17 16.89 0.58
CA LEU A 34 -14.75 17.00 0.90
C LEU A 34 -14.00 15.71 0.59
N LEU A 35 -12.82 15.88 0.00
CA LEU A 35 -11.86 14.82 -0.29
C LEU A 35 -10.49 15.22 0.25
N SER A 36 -9.84 14.30 0.96
CA SER A 36 -8.43 14.41 1.36
C SER A 36 -7.63 13.26 0.76
N PHE A 37 -6.58 13.61 0.02
CA PHE A 37 -5.67 12.64 -0.60
C PHE A 37 -4.49 12.37 0.32
N MET A 38 -4.25 11.11 0.61
CA MET A 38 -3.24 10.63 1.54
C MET A 38 -2.30 9.67 0.79
N ASP A 39 -1.00 9.92 0.88
CA ASP A 39 0.03 9.04 0.32
C ASP A 39 0.86 8.40 1.44
N ALA A 40 0.95 7.07 1.41
CA ALA A 40 1.83 6.33 2.28
C ALA A 40 3.25 6.26 1.69
N TYR A 41 4.02 7.35 1.81
CA TYR A 41 5.36 7.50 1.22
C TYR A 41 6.32 6.30 1.40
N SER A 42 6.32 5.69 2.60
CA SER A 42 7.19 4.54 2.94
C SER A 42 6.47 3.19 2.87
N CYS A 43 5.32 3.13 2.21
CA CYS A 43 4.39 2.01 2.07
C CYS A 43 5.08 0.62 2.08
N TYR A 44 5.84 0.28 1.04
CA TYR A 44 6.44 -1.05 0.95
C TYR A 44 7.51 -1.28 2.03
N ASN A 45 8.31 -0.26 2.32
CA ASN A 45 9.39 -0.33 3.30
C ASN A 45 8.91 -0.50 4.75
N GLN A 46 7.61 -0.37 5.02
CA GLN A 46 7.02 -0.70 6.32
C GLN A 46 6.71 -2.21 6.48
N ILE A 47 6.61 -2.95 5.37
CA ILE A 47 6.35 -4.39 5.39
C ILE A 47 7.67 -5.13 5.51
N ARG A 48 7.83 -5.95 6.56
CA ARG A 48 9.00 -6.82 6.68
C ARG A 48 8.98 -7.92 5.63
N MET A 49 10.13 -8.19 5.05
CA MET A 49 10.32 -9.37 4.22
C MET A 49 10.19 -10.62 5.09
N HIS A 50 9.68 -11.70 4.49
CA HIS A 50 9.71 -12.98 5.15
C HIS A 50 11.18 -13.43 5.28
N PRO A 51 11.65 -13.94 6.45
CA PRO A 51 13.07 -14.23 6.66
C PRO A 51 13.69 -15.18 5.62
N ALA A 52 12.91 -16.12 5.08
CA ALA A 52 13.35 -17.06 4.05
C ALA A 52 13.37 -16.47 2.61
N ASP A 53 12.94 -15.22 2.45
CA ASP A 53 12.92 -14.50 1.17
C ASP A 53 13.82 -13.25 1.18
N GLU A 54 14.41 -12.89 2.33
CA GLU A 54 15.32 -11.73 2.43
C GLU A 54 16.52 -11.89 1.49
N ASP A 55 17.19 -13.04 1.52
CA ASP A 55 18.37 -13.35 0.69
C ASP A 55 18.07 -13.32 -0.82
N LYS A 56 16.85 -13.61 -1.23
CA LYS A 56 16.40 -13.51 -2.63
C LYS A 56 16.35 -12.08 -3.15
N THR A 57 16.30 -11.10 -2.24
CA THR A 57 16.37 -9.67 -2.57
C THR A 57 17.79 -9.11 -2.52
N ALA A 58 18.80 -9.99 -2.53
CA ALA A 58 20.19 -9.57 -2.49
C ALA A 58 20.57 -8.73 -3.72
N PHE A 59 21.38 -7.71 -3.48
CA PHE A 59 21.97 -6.85 -4.49
C PHE A 59 23.45 -6.60 -4.17
N ILE A 60 24.21 -6.35 -5.23
CA ILE A 60 25.66 -6.18 -5.17
C ILE A 60 25.98 -4.70 -5.23
N THR A 61 26.84 -4.24 -4.33
CA THR A 61 27.45 -2.90 -4.36
C THR A 61 28.95 -3.03 -4.59
N ASP A 62 29.64 -1.91 -4.77
CA ASP A 62 31.10 -1.86 -4.87
C ASP A 62 31.82 -2.45 -3.65
N GLN A 63 31.20 -2.37 -2.47
CA GLN A 63 31.81 -2.73 -1.19
C GLN A 63 31.37 -4.10 -0.67
N ALA A 64 30.10 -4.46 -0.87
CA ALA A 64 29.54 -5.69 -0.31
C ALA A 64 28.22 -6.10 -0.99
N ASN A 65 27.75 -7.30 -0.63
CA ASN A 65 26.40 -7.75 -0.95
C ASN A 65 25.48 -7.42 0.22
N TYR A 66 24.33 -6.85 -0.10
CA TYR A 66 23.28 -6.53 0.87
C TYR A 66 21.98 -7.19 0.44
N CYS A 67 21.07 -7.41 1.38
CA CYS A 67 19.71 -7.83 1.11
C CYS A 67 18.72 -6.93 1.84
N TYR A 68 17.47 -6.90 1.38
CA TYR A 68 16.43 -6.11 2.01
C TYR A 68 15.72 -6.90 3.11
N LYS A 69 15.60 -6.27 4.29
CA LYS A 69 14.79 -6.78 5.44
C LYS A 69 13.34 -6.31 5.39
N VAL A 70 13.07 -5.30 4.57
CA VAL A 70 11.74 -4.73 4.33
C VAL A 70 11.48 -4.72 2.84
N MET A 71 10.22 -4.79 2.43
CA MET A 71 9.87 -4.99 1.03
C MET A 71 10.41 -3.85 0.15
N PRO A 72 11.34 -4.14 -0.79
CA PRO A 72 11.84 -3.13 -1.69
C PRO A 72 10.85 -2.84 -2.83
N PHE A 73 10.97 -1.65 -3.40
CA PHE A 73 10.36 -1.34 -4.68
C PHE A 73 10.86 -2.27 -5.79
N GLY A 74 10.03 -2.48 -6.81
CA GLY A 74 10.39 -3.27 -8.00
C GLY A 74 10.08 -4.76 -7.89
N LEU A 75 9.61 -5.27 -6.74
CA LEU A 75 9.09 -6.64 -6.66
C LEU A 75 7.71 -6.75 -7.30
N LYS A 76 7.52 -7.78 -8.13
CA LYS A 76 6.28 -8.05 -8.89
C LYS A 76 5.02 -8.11 -8.03
N ASN A 77 5.13 -8.64 -6.81
CA ASN A 77 3.99 -8.85 -5.91
C ASN A 77 3.88 -7.77 -4.80
N ALA A 78 4.70 -6.71 -4.85
CA ALA A 78 4.69 -5.67 -3.82
C ALA A 78 3.33 -4.98 -3.70
N GLY A 79 2.76 -4.54 -4.83
CA GLY A 79 1.46 -3.88 -4.86
C GLY A 79 0.34 -4.78 -4.33
N ALA A 80 0.30 -6.05 -4.73
CA ALA A 80 -0.67 -7.04 -4.24
C ALA A 80 -0.55 -7.27 -2.72
N THR A 81 0.69 -7.35 -2.21
CA THR A 81 0.93 -7.53 -0.77
C THR A 81 0.48 -6.31 0.03
N TYR A 82 0.81 -5.11 -0.46
CA TYR A 82 0.42 -3.87 0.21
C TYR A 82 -1.09 -3.65 0.17
N GLN A 83 -1.75 -3.88 -0.97
CA GLN A 83 -3.21 -3.79 -1.06
C GLN A 83 -3.88 -4.74 -0.07
N ARG A 84 -3.42 -6.00 0.01
CA ARG A 84 -3.95 -6.98 0.97
C ARG A 84 -3.77 -6.53 2.43
N LEU A 85 -2.70 -5.81 2.74
CA LEU A 85 -2.50 -5.22 4.07
C LEU A 85 -3.49 -4.09 4.32
N MET A 86 -3.60 -3.14 3.40
CA MET A 86 -4.54 -2.00 3.52
C MET A 86 -5.99 -2.47 3.62
N ASP A 87 -6.38 -3.49 2.86
CA ASP A 87 -7.72 -4.10 2.93
C ASP A 87 -8.04 -4.65 4.33
N LYS A 88 -7.03 -5.17 5.04
CA LYS A 88 -7.19 -5.67 6.41
C LYS A 88 -7.20 -4.54 7.45
N VAL A 89 -6.28 -3.58 7.32
CA VAL A 89 -6.15 -2.45 8.26
C VAL A 89 -7.39 -1.56 8.19
N LEU A 90 -7.90 -1.30 7.00
CA LEU A 90 -9.01 -0.37 6.74
C LEU A 90 -10.35 -1.08 6.53
N VAL A 91 -10.50 -2.33 6.95
CA VAL A 91 -11.71 -3.15 6.72
C VAL A 91 -13.02 -2.47 7.16
N ASN A 92 -12.97 -1.61 8.18
CA ASN A 92 -14.14 -0.88 8.71
C ASN A 92 -14.37 0.50 8.05
N GLN A 93 -13.45 0.95 7.20
CA GLN A 93 -13.43 2.29 6.59
C GLN A 93 -13.53 2.24 5.05
N LEU A 94 -13.04 1.16 4.43
CA LEU A 94 -13.06 0.98 2.98
C LEU A 94 -14.49 1.04 2.41
N GLY A 95 -14.66 1.84 1.36
CA GLY A 95 -15.94 2.12 0.72
C GLY A 95 -16.84 3.09 1.50
N ARG A 96 -16.75 3.14 2.83
CA ARG A 96 -17.58 3.99 3.70
C ARG A 96 -17.12 5.44 3.67
N ASN A 97 -15.91 5.69 4.14
CA ASN A 97 -15.29 7.01 4.25
C ASN A 97 -13.86 7.03 3.68
N VAL A 98 -13.30 5.87 3.31
CA VAL A 98 -11.99 5.76 2.69
C VAL A 98 -12.06 4.91 1.43
N GLU A 99 -11.40 5.34 0.37
CA GLU A 99 -11.05 4.53 -0.79
C GLU A 99 -9.53 4.34 -0.81
N ALA A 100 -9.03 3.14 -1.10
CA ALA A 100 -7.59 2.87 -1.11
C ALA A 100 -7.16 2.11 -2.36
N TYR A 101 -6.09 2.57 -2.99
CA TYR A 101 -5.43 1.95 -4.12
C TYR A 101 -3.93 1.90 -3.88
N VAL A 102 -3.43 0.72 -3.52
CA VAL A 102 -2.03 0.50 -3.14
C VAL A 102 -1.62 1.52 -2.08
N ASN A 103 -0.68 2.43 -2.36
CA ASN A 103 -0.16 3.44 -1.42
C ASN A 103 -1.04 4.70 -1.33
N ASP A 104 -1.96 4.89 -2.27
CA ASP A 104 -2.81 6.08 -2.34
C ASP A 104 -4.15 5.83 -1.64
N MET A 105 -4.57 6.74 -0.79
CA MET A 105 -5.86 6.70 -0.11
C MET A 105 -6.61 8.02 -0.26
N VAL A 106 -7.93 7.95 -0.34
CA VAL A 106 -8.81 9.11 -0.40
C VAL A 106 -9.81 9.01 0.74
N VAL A 107 -9.79 9.99 1.64
CA VAL A 107 -10.83 10.16 2.65
C VAL A 107 -11.93 11.03 2.07
N LYS A 108 -13.19 10.60 2.20
CA LYS A 108 -14.36 11.24 1.59
C LYS A 108 -15.46 11.46 2.61
N SER A 109 -15.98 12.68 2.69
CA SER A 109 -16.99 13.07 3.69
C SER A 109 -17.99 14.11 3.16
N MET A 110 -19.20 14.12 3.73
CA MET A 110 -20.32 14.99 3.32
C MET A 110 -20.39 16.33 4.07
N SER A 111 -19.48 16.59 5.00
CA SER A 111 -19.38 17.86 5.71
C SER A 111 -18.02 17.97 6.41
N LEU A 112 -17.59 19.21 6.67
CA LEU A 112 -16.28 19.47 7.29
C LEU A 112 -16.14 18.81 8.67
N ASN A 113 -17.17 18.90 9.53
CA ASN A 113 -17.11 18.32 10.87
C ASN A 113 -16.91 16.80 10.81
N ARG A 114 -17.67 16.09 9.96
CA ARG A 114 -17.48 14.65 9.74
C ARG A 114 -16.12 14.34 9.15
N HIS A 115 -15.61 15.20 8.27
CA HIS A 115 -14.31 14.98 7.63
C HIS A 115 -13.17 14.96 8.63
N LEU A 116 -13.21 15.82 9.65
CA LEU A 116 -12.23 15.79 10.73
C LEU A 116 -12.32 14.49 11.55
N ASP A 117 -13.53 14.03 11.84
CA ASP A 117 -13.75 12.75 12.54
C ASP A 117 -13.26 11.55 11.70
N ASP A 118 -13.55 11.54 10.40
CA ASP A 118 -13.13 10.49 9.46
C ASP A 118 -11.60 10.46 9.31
N LEU A 119 -10.95 11.62 9.24
CA LEU A 119 -9.49 11.72 9.23
C LEU A 119 -8.88 11.22 10.54
N GLN A 120 -9.47 11.60 11.68
CA GLN A 120 -9.02 11.13 12.98
C GLN A 120 -9.12 9.60 13.08
N GLU A 121 -10.26 9.01 12.67
CA GLU A 121 -10.44 7.56 12.65
C GLU A 121 -9.40 6.86 11.76
N LEU A 122 -9.11 7.42 10.58
CA LEU A 122 -8.07 6.89 9.69
C LEU A 122 -6.70 6.89 10.37
N PHE A 123 -6.29 8.03 10.94
CA PHE A 123 -4.98 8.16 11.60
C PHE A 123 -4.86 7.24 12.82
N GLU A 124 -5.91 7.14 13.63
CA GLU A 124 -5.95 6.22 14.78
C GLU A 124 -5.92 4.75 14.35
N THR A 125 -6.51 4.41 13.20
CA THR A 125 -6.51 3.05 12.68
C THR A 125 -5.14 2.66 12.14
N ILE A 126 -4.52 3.51 11.30
CA ILE A 126 -3.20 3.25 10.74
C ILE A 126 -2.14 3.28 11.84
N GLY A 127 -2.24 4.19 12.81
CA GLY A 127 -1.27 4.31 13.91
C GLY A 127 -1.21 3.11 14.88
N LYS A 128 -2.13 2.15 14.77
CA LYS A 128 -2.10 0.89 15.54
C LYS A 128 -1.18 -0.17 14.93
N TYR A 129 -0.77 -0.01 13.67
CA TYR A 129 0.00 -0.98 12.89
C TYR A 129 1.39 -0.42 12.56
#